data_AF-A0A061IYT3-F1
#
_entry.id   AF-A0A061IYT3-F1
#
_cell.length_a   1.000
_cell.length_b   1.000
_cell.length_c   1.000
_cell.angle_alpha   90.00
_cell.angle_beta   90.00
_cell.angle_gamma   90.00
#
_symmetry.space_group_name_H-M   'P 1'
#
loop_
_entity.id
_entity.type
_entity.pdbx_description
1 polymer ?
#
loop_
_entity_poly.entity_id
_entity_poly.type
_entity_poly.pdbx_seq_one_letter_code
_entity_poly.pdbx_strand_id
1 'polypeptide(L)'
;MAAVWKQNPLFRLLAFLDVVGLQPFSVLGDLTGDGEFVDVGRIFGVGSAIHSILSSGLYVFRANITRLFLDEEERAQLLRLVGESAETFSRSVLAPSSLTAFVEVVESDLPVWAVLRIKEAFALTGKATTLSEQFLIDALDHWMSQRTVRENDALVLASGVQPAVLEAARARVEELPHAVEDFIIDVVFPPPTSDDGKQTEKAYVLDWLIASYEKCYEAVDVDEEVEEEASSSESPKKKIRTEAKDEEEFLTAENLDQFMRERPSAVPREILRERRRSLQDPAITGFELQNHYTANELMDYVKGELGERRRLKKANCVRLILKHHCPATTATMPKEEEEYSLPRRLHEREMGA
;
A
#
# COMPACT_ATOMS: atom_id res chain seq x y z
N MET A 1 15.43 10.31 -5.26
CA MET A 1 15.50 8.83 -5.36
C MET A 1 14.21 8.18 -5.89
N ALA A 2 13.06 8.85 -5.88
CA ALA A 2 11.75 8.32 -6.29
C ALA A 2 11.54 7.89 -7.78
N ALA A 3 12.54 8.01 -8.66
CA ALA A 3 12.33 7.90 -10.10
C ALA A 3 12.59 6.50 -10.70
N VAL A 4 13.36 5.63 -10.02
CA VAL A 4 13.94 4.44 -10.66
C VAL A 4 12.90 3.32 -10.84
N TRP A 5 11.97 3.15 -9.90
CA TRP A 5 11.04 2.01 -9.91
C TRP A 5 9.76 2.27 -10.71
N LYS A 6 9.41 3.53 -10.97
CA LYS A 6 8.13 3.92 -11.64
C LYS A 6 7.96 3.30 -13.03
N GLN A 7 9.07 3.01 -13.69
CA GLN A 7 9.10 2.37 -15.01
C GLN A 7 9.34 0.86 -14.93
N ASN A 8 9.62 0.30 -13.75
CA ASN A 8 9.80 -1.13 -13.60
C ASN A 8 8.45 -1.84 -13.74
N PRO A 9 8.29 -2.80 -14.66
CA PRO A 9 6.98 -3.37 -14.96
C PRO A 9 6.41 -4.21 -13.81
N LEU A 10 7.27 -4.85 -12.99
CA LEU A 10 6.82 -5.57 -11.80
C LEU A 10 6.33 -4.59 -10.73
N PHE A 11 7.02 -3.46 -10.54
CA PHE A 11 6.56 -2.41 -9.64
C PHE A 11 5.18 -1.89 -10.05
N ARG A 12 4.99 -1.59 -11.34
CA ARG A 12 3.69 -1.09 -11.84
C ARG A 12 2.57 -2.09 -11.56
N LEU A 13 2.81 -3.38 -11.79
CA LEU A 13 1.83 -4.41 -11.45
C LEU A 13 1.52 -4.46 -9.95
N LEU A 14 2.54 -4.42 -9.08
CA LEU A 14 2.34 -4.41 -7.62
C LEU A 14 1.59 -3.15 -7.16
N ALA A 15 1.94 -1.98 -7.69
CA ALA A 15 1.27 -0.71 -7.42
C ALA A 15 -0.20 -0.76 -7.86
N PHE A 16 -0.49 -1.38 -9.01
CA PHE A 16 -1.86 -1.55 -9.48
C PHE A 16 -2.68 -2.43 -8.54
N LEU A 17 -2.14 -3.59 -8.14
CA LEU A 17 -2.80 -4.50 -7.22
C LEU A 17 -3.09 -3.85 -5.85
N ASP A 18 -2.21 -2.96 -5.40
CA ASP A 18 -2.42 -2.18 -4.18
C ASP A 18 -3.52 -1.12 -4.35
N VAL A 19 -3.43 -0.32 -5.42
CA VAL A 19 -4.41 0.74 -5.72
C VAL A 19 -5.82 0.18 -5.88
N VAL A 20 -5.98 -0.98 -6.51
CA VAL A 20 -7.29 -1.64 -6.66
C VAL A 20 -7.70 -2.49 -5.46
N GLY A 21 -6.89 -2.53 -4.41
CA GLY A 21 -7.21 -3.19 -3.14
C GLY A 21 -7.14 -4.72 -3.17
N LEU A 22 -6.45 -5.32 -4.13
CA LEU A 22 -6.28 -6.77 -4.22
C LEU A 22 -5.09 -7.28 -3.40
N GLN A 23 -4.03 -6.50 -3.28
CA GLN A 23 -2.84 -6.90 -2.54
C GLN A 23 -2.10 -5.68 -2.00
N PRO A 24 -1.89 -5.57 -0.68
CA PRO A 24 -1.17 -4.43 -0.10
C PRO A 24 0.29 -4.42 -0.53
N PHE A 25 0.78 -3.25 -0.95
CA PHE A 25 2.17 -3.03 -1.34
C PHE A 25 2.62 -1.56 -1.17
N SER A 26 3.60 -1.32 -0.30
CA SER A 26 4.16 0.00 -0.01
C SER A 26 5.66 0.05 -0.29
N VAL A 27 6.11 0.98 -1.14
CA VAL A 27 7.56 1.20 -1.39
C VAL A 27 8.34 1.38 -0.09
N LEU A 28 7.83 2.17 0.86
CA LEU A 28 8.51 2.47 2.11
C LEU A 28 8.61 1.26 3.05
N GLY A 29 7.59 0.39 3.05
CA GLY A 29 7.54 -0.79 3.93
C GLY A 29 8.16 -2.04 3.33
N ASP A 30 8.18 -2.13 2.00
CA ASP A 30 8.38 -3.39 1.29
C ASP A 30 9.62 -3.41 0.40
N LEU A 31 10.20 -2.24 0.13
CA LEU A 31 11.41 -2.11 -0.66
C LEU A 31 12.52 -1.44 0.14
N THR A 32 13.75 -1.92 -0.07
CA THR A 32 14.95 -1.16 0.29
C THR A 32 15.19 -0.03 -0.71
N GLY A 33 16.10 0.90 -0.38
CA GLY A 33 16.47 1.98 -1.30
C GLY A 33 17.02 1.50 -2.65
N ASP A 34 17.49 0.26 -2.73
CA ASP A 34 18.01 -0.37 -3.95
C ASP A 34 16.94 -1.17 -4.72
N GLY A 35 15.70 -1.22 -4.20
CA GLY A 35 14.58 -1.95 -4.81
C GLY A 35 14.54 -3.44 -4.49
N GLU A 36 15.27 -3.89 -3.46
CA GLU A 36 15.16 -5.25 -2.91
C GLU A 36 13.91 -5.39 -2.05
N PHE A 37 13.26 -6.55 -2.11
CA PHE A 37 12.07 -6.82 -1.30
C PHE A 37 12.46 -7.18 0.14
N VAL A 38 11.85 -6.49 1.11
CA VAL A 38 12.09 -6.73 2.54
C VAL A 38 11.54 -8.08 2.99
N ASP A 39 10.33 -8.43 2.55
CA ASP A 39 9.67 -9.71 2.85
C ASP A 39 9.04 -10.31 1.58
N VAL A 40 9.86 -11.06 0.84
CA VAL A 40 9.44 -11.77 -0.39
C VAL A 40 8.29 -12.73 -0.09
N GLY A 41 8.31 -13.41 1.06
CA GLY A 41 7.31 -14.42 1.41
C GLY A 41 5.92 -13.83 1.64
N ARG A 42 5.86 -12.63 2.22
CA ARG A 42 4.61 -11.90 2.41
C ARG A 42 4.04 -11.37 1.09
N ILE A 43 4.88 -10.85 0.19
CA ILE A 43 4.44 -10.24 -1.08
C ILE A 43 4.08 -11.30 -2.11
N PHE A 44 4.93 -12.31 -2.27
CA PHE A 44 4.85 -13.32 -3.33
C PHE A 44 4.42 -14.70 -2.83
N GLY A 45 3.93 -14.78 -1.59
CA GLY A 45 3.45 -16.01 -0.98
C GLY A 45 2.31 -16.65 -1.79
N VAL A 46 2.22 -17.97 -1.70
CA VAL A 46 1.12 -18.74 -2.32
C VAL A 46 -0.22 -18.22 -1.79
N GLY A 47 -1.13 -17.89 -2.70
CA GLY A 47 -2.44 -17.30 -2.38
C GLY A 47 -2.50 -15.78 -2.52
N SER A 48 -1.36 -15.10 -2.71
CA SER A 48 -1.34 -13.68 -3.09
C SER A 48 -1.75 -13.48 -4.56
N ALA A 49 -2.31 -12.31 -4.89
CA ALA A 49 -2.74 -12.00 -6.25
C ALA A 49 -1.56 -11.99 -7.22
N ILE A 50 -0.42 -11.41 -6.82
CA ILE A 50 0.79 -11.40 -7.64
C ILE A 50 1.31 -12.80 -7.92
N HIS A 51 1.26 -13.71 -6.94
CA HIS A 51 1.69 -15.10 -7.13
C HIS A 51 0.82 -15.81 -8.16
N SER A 52 -0.50 -15.62 -8.10
CA SER A 52 -1.43 -16.16 -9.10
C SER A 52 -1.15 -15.60 -10.50
N ILE A 53 -0.90 -14.29 -10.63
CA ILE A 53 -0.57 -13.66 -11.91
C ILE A 53 0.75 -14.22 -12.46
N LEU A 54 1.82 -14.24 -11.67
CA LEU A 54 3.12 -14.75 -12.11
C LEU A 54 3.08 -16.25 -12.46
N SER A 55 2.26 -17.03 -11.75
CA SER A 55 1.99 -18.43 -12.09
C SER A 55 1.29 -18.57 -13.44
N SER A 56 0.29 -17.72 -13.71
CA SER A 56 -0.35 -17.60 -15.02
C SER A 56 0.67 -17.21 -16.10
N GLY A 57 1.57 -16.29 -15.80
CA GLY A 57 2.68 -15.90 -16.69
C GLY A 57 3.57 -17.07 -17.07
N LEU A 58 4.03 -17.86 -16.10
CA LEU A 58 4.84 -19.06 -16.37
C LEU A 58 4.09 -20.08 -17.23
N TYR A 59 2.80 -20.27 -16.96
CA TYR A 59 1.96 -21.17 -17.76
C TYR A 59 1.86 -20.68 -19.22
N VAL A 60 1.50 -19.41 -19.43
CA VAL A 60 1.36 -18.81 -20.77
C VAL A 60 2.69 -18.79 -21.51
N PHE A 61 3.78 -18.47 -20.82
CA PHE A 61 5.11 -18.44 -21.41
C PHE A 61 5.51 -19.81 -21.98
N ARG A 62 5.26 -20.89 -21.22
CA ARG A 62 5.49 -22.28 -21.67
C ARG A 62 4.53 -22.68 -22.79
N ALA A 63 3.27 -22.28 -22.71
CA ALA A 63 2.28 -22.54 -23.75
C ALA A 63 2.65 -21.84 -25.07
N ASN A 64 3.13 -20.60 -25.01
CA ASN A 64 3.62 -19.83 -26.14
C ASN A 64 4.87 -20.47 -26.75
N ILE A 65 5.84 -20.90 -25.94
CA ILE A 65 6.98 -21.68 -26.45
C ILE A 65 6.50 -22.95 -27.16
N THR A 66 5.55 -23.67 -26.56
CA THR A 66 5.02 -24.91 -27.14
C THR A 66 4.34 -24.68 -28.50
N ARG A 67 3.60 -23.57 -28.60
CA ARG A 67 2.80 -23.20 -29.77
C ARG A 67 3.62 -22.58 -30.90
N LEU A 68 4.61 -21.73 -30.57
CA LEU A 68 5.31 -20.90 -31.55
C LEU A 68 6.59 -21.56 -32.10
N PHE A 69 7.19 -22.49 -31.36
CA PHE A 69 8.40 -23.19 -31.79
C PHE A 69 8.05 -24.54 -32.42
N LEU A 70 8.13 -24.57 -33.75
CA LEU A 70 7.80 -25.76 -34.55
C LEU A 70 8.91 -26.81 -34.54
N ASP A 71 10.17 -26.39 -34.40
CA ASP A 71 11.30 -27.29 -34.27
C ASP A 71 11.27 -27.97 -32.90
N GLU A 72 11.19 -29.30 -32.90
CA GLU A 72 10.98 -30.07 -31.67
C GLU A 72 12.19 -30.02 -30.74
N GLU A 73 13.40 -29.96 -31.30
CA GLU A 73 14.64 -29.92 -30.53
C GLU A 73 14.82 -28.55 -29.88
N GLU A 74 14.65 -27.46 -30.64
CA GLU A 74 14.66 -26.08 -30.13
C GLU A 74 13.59 -25.91 -29.03
N ARG A 75 12.36 -26.35 -29.28
CA ARG A 75 11.27 -26.29 -28.29
C ARG A 75 11.62 -27.07 -27.03
N ALA A 76 12.16 -28.29 -27.14
CA ALA A 76 12.53 -29.10 -25.98
C ALA A 76 13.68 -28.48 -25.17
N GLN A 77 14.66 -27.85 -25.84
CA GLN A 77 15.74 -27.12 -25.19
C GLN A 77 15.22 -25.91 -24.43
N LEU A 78 14.34 -25.10 -25.05
CA LEU A 78 13.71 -23.95 -24.39
C LEU A 78 12.86 -24.37 -23.18
N LEU A 79 12.01 -25.40 -23.33
CA LEU A 79 11.21 -25.92 -22.22
C LEU A 79 12.07 -26.52 -21.10
N ARG A 80 13.28 -26.98 -21.36
CA ARG A 80 14.21 -27.39 -20.29
C ARG A 80 14.72 -26.20 -19.47
N LEU A 81 14.81 -25.02 -20.09
CA LEU A 81 15.29 -23.79 -19.43
C LEU A 81 14.21 -23.11 -18.60
N VAL A 82 12.93 -23.22 -18.99
CA VAL A 82 11.82 -22.46 -18.37
C VAL A 82 10.59 -23.29 -17.97
N GLY A 83 10.61 -24.59 -18.28
CA GLY A 83 9.52 -25.53 -17.99
C GLY A 83 9.44 -25.93 -16.52
N GLU A 84 8.57 -26.90 -16.22
CA GLU A 84 8.31 -27.36 -14.84
C GLU A 84 9.55 -27.95 -14.16
N SER A 85 10.46 -28.54 -14.93
CA SER A 85 11.74 -29.05 -14.43
C SER A 85 12.78 -27.95 -14.17
N ALA A 86 12.56 -26.73 -14.67
CA ALA A 86 13.41 -25.57 -14.43
C ALA A 86 13.00 -24.90 -13.11
N GLU A 87 13.24 -25.60 -12.00
CA GLU A 87 12.88 -25.13 -10.66
C GLU A 87 13.49 -23.76 -10.36
N THR A 88 14.73 -23.51 -10.80
CA THR A 88 15.44 -22.26 -10.53
C THR A 88 14.77 -21.06 -11.21
N PHE A 89 14.52 -21.14 -12.52
CA PHE A 89 13.86 -20.06 -13.27
C PHE A 89 12.47 -19.77 -12.70
N SER A 90 11.66 -20.82 -12.54
CA SER A 90 10.28 -20.69 -12.05
C SER A 90 10.23 -20.09 -10.64
N ARG A 91 11.13 -20.52 -9.74
CA ARG A 91 11.22 -20.00 -8.37
C ARG A 91 11.65 -18.54 -8.36
N SER A 92 12.62 -18.15 -9.19
CA SER A 92 13.08 -16.77 -9.28
C SER A 92 12.05 -15.83 -9.90
N VAL A 93 11.23 -16.31 -10.85
CA VAL A 93 10.09 -15.54 -11.38
C VAL A 93 8.98 -15.39 -10.34
N LEU A 94 8.64 -16.47 -9.60
CA LEU A 94 7.54 -16.46 -8.64
C LEU A 94 7.86 -15.74 -7.34
N ALA A 95 9.13 -15.63 -6.97
CA ALA A 95 9.58 -15.01 -5.72
C ALA A 95 10.91 -14.26 -5.95
N PRO A 96 10.90 -13.19 -6.77
CA PRO A 96 12.10 -12.41 -7.05
C PRO A 96 12.59 -11.71 -5.78
N SER A 97 13.91 -11.59 -5.61
CA SER A 97 14.51 -10.90 -4.46
C SER A 97 14.46 -9.38 -4.57
N SER A 98 14.32 -8.84 -5.79
CA SER A 98 14.22 -7.41 -6.06
C SER A 98 13.45 -7.14 -7.35
N LEU A 99 13.03 -5.89 -7.54
CA LEU A 99 12.42 -5.44 -8.79
C LEU A 99 13.32 -5.65 -10.01
N THR A 100 14.63 -5.48 -9.84
CA THR A 100 15.64 -5.70 -10.88
C THR A 100 15.87 -7.19 -11.11
N ALA A 101 15.94 -7.99 -10.05
CA ALA A 101 16.15 -9.44 -10.16
C ALA A 101 15.05 -10.12 -10.99
N PHE A 102 13.80 -9.67 -10.88
CA PHE A 102 12.73 -10.15 -11.76
C PHE A 102 13.03 -9.90 -13.23
N VAL A 103 13.46 -8.68 -13.58
CA VAL A 103 13.79 -8.31 -14.96
C VAL A 103 14.99 -9.11 -15.45
N GLU A 104 16.04 -9.26 -14.63
CA GLU A 104 17.23 -10.04 -14.96
C GLU A 104 16.90 -11.50 -15.25
N VAL A 105 16.06 -12.13 -14.43
CA VAL A 105 15.64 -13.53 -14.63
C VAL A 105 14.97 -13.73 -15.99
N VAL A 106 14.09 -12.80 -16.40
CA VAL A 106 13.34 -12.94 -17.65
C VAL A 106 14.16 -12.50 -18.87
N GLU A 107 15.00 -11.48 -18.73
CA GLU A 107 15.73 -10.86 -19.85
C GLU A 107 17.14 -11.43 -20.07
N SER A 108 17.80 -11.92 -19.02
CA SER A 108 19.25 -12.11 -19.00
C SER A 108 19.72 -13.47 -18.49
N ASP A 109 18.97 -14.14 -17.60
CA ASP A 109 19.38 -15.44 -17.05
C ASP A 109 19.29 -16.59 -18.08
N LEU A 110 18.51 -16.39 -19.14
CA LEU A 110 18.44 -17.34 -20.25
C LEU A 110 19.65 -17.18 -21.18
N PRO A 111 20.15 -18.28 -21.79
CA PRO A 111 21.17 -18.20 -22.81
C PRO A 111 20.80 -17.20 -23.90
N VAL A 112 21.77 -16.41 -24.37
CA VAL A 112 21.54 -15.32 -25.36
C VAL A 112 20.77 -15.80 -26.60
N TRP A 113 21.09 -17.00 -27.10
CA TRP A 113 20.37 -17.58 -28.23
C TRP A 113 18.88 -17.81 -27.92
N ALA A 114 18.55 -18.26 -26.71
CA ALA A 114 17.19 -18.52 -26.29
C ALA A 114 16.40 -17.21 -26.18
N VAL A 115 16.99 -16.18 -25.57
CA VAL A 115 16.38 -14.85 -25.45
C VAL A 115 16.08 -14.26 -26.83
N LEU A 116 17.04 -14.31 -27.75
CA LEU A 116 16.85 -13.80 -29.12
C LEU A 116 15.71 -14.52 -29.83
N ARG A 117 15.69 -15.85 -29.76
CA ARG A 117 14.66 -16.67 -30.41
C ARG A 117 13.28 -16.48 -29.80
N ILE A 118 13.18 -16.33 -28.48
CA ILE A 118 11.93 -15.99 -27.80
C ILE A 118 11.45 -14.60 -28.24
N LYS A 119 12.32 -13.59 -28.24
CA LYS A 119 11.97 -12.23 -28.68
C LYS A 119 11.51 -12.20 -30.15
N GLU A 120 12.15 -12.96 -31.02
CA GLU A 120 11.72 -13.12 -32.42
C GLU A 120 10.34 -13.77 -32.53
N ALA A 121 10.14 -14.91 -31.86
CA ALA A 121 8.88 -15.66 -31.89
C ALA A 121 7.71 -14.83 -31.31
N PHE A 122 7.99 -14.00 -30.30
CA PHE A 122 7.00 -13.15 -29.63
C PHE A 122 6.85 -11.80 -30.34
N ALA A 123 7.52 -11.59 -31.47
CA ALA A 123 7.51 -10.35 -32.24
C ALA A 123 7.88 -9.11 -31.41
N LEU A 124 8.87 -9.24 -30.52
CA LEU A 124 9.41 -8.17 -29.69
C LEU A 124 10.65 -7.49 -30.29
N THR A 125 11.22 -8.07 -31.34
CA THR A 125 12.40 -7.52 -32.01
C THR A 125 12.11 -6.12 -32.57
N GLY A 126 12.82 -5.10 -32.09
CA GLY A 126 12.64 -3.72 -32.53
C GLY A 126 11.43 -2.98 -31.92
N LYS A 127 10.74 -3.58 -30.94
CA LYS A 127 9.71 -2.91 -30.13
C LYS A 127 10.30 -2.28 -28.88
N ALA A 128 9.58 -1.30 -28.32
CA ALA A 128 9.92 -0.70 -27.03
C ALA A 128 9.61 -1.63 -25.85
N THR A 129 8.56 -2.46 -25.97
CA THR A 129 8.15 -3.45 -24.96
C THR A 129 9.24 -4.50 -24.77
N THR A 130 9.65 -4.68 -23.52
CA THR A 130 10.64 -5.68 -23.12
C THR A 130 10.01 -7.07 -22.99
N LEU A 131 10.82 -8.13 -22.93
CA LEU A 131 10.32 -9.48 -22.68
C LEU A 131 9.72 -9.61 -21.27
N SER A 132 10.28 -8.93 -20.26
CA SER A 132 9.72 -8.90 -18.91
C SER A 132 8.36 -8.20 -18.86
N GLU A 133 8.18 -7.12 -19.63
CA GLU A 133 6.89 -6.43 -19.75
C GLU A 133 5.88 -7.31 -20.50
N GLN A 134 6.25 -7.88 -21.65
CA GLN A 134 5.38 -8.79 -22.40
C GLN A 134 4.98 -10.01 -21.55
N PHE A 135 5.91 -10.57 -20.77
CA PHE A 135 5.62 -11.66 -19.85
C PHE A 135 4.52 -11.27 -18.85
N LEU A 136 4.59 -10.08 -18.27
CA LEU A 136 3.60 -9.60 -17.30
C LEU A 136 2.27 -9.22 -17.96
N ILE A 137 2.28 -8.71 -19.19
CA ILE A 137 1.07 -8.48 -20.00
C ILE A 137 0.35 -9.81 -20.23
N ASP A 138 1.05 -10.81 -20.76
CA ASP A 138 0.52 -12.15 -21.00
C ASP A 138 0.01 -12.81 -19.70
N ALA A 139 0.75 -12.60 -18.60
CA ALA A 139 0.39 -13.11 -17.28
C ALA A 139 -0.92 -12.51 -16.77
N LEU A 140 -1.06 -11.18 -16.85
CA LEU A 140 -2.21 -10.45 -16.38
C LEU A 140 -3.43 -10.73 -17.26
N ASP A 141 -3.27 -10.75 -18.58
CA ASP A 141 -4.33 -11.09 -19.54
C ASP A 141 -4.90 -12.50 -19.27
N HIS A 142 -4.02 -13.50 -19.14
CA HIS A 142 -4.47 -14.85 -18.84
C HIS A 142 -5.12 -14.97 -17.46
N TRP A 143 -4.58 -14.31 -16.44
CA TRP A 143 -5.19 -14.29 -15.12
C TRP A 143 -6.59 -13.63 -15.14
N MET A 144 -6.77 -12.54 -15.89
CA MET A 144 -8.08 -11.91 -16.09
C MET A 144 -9.06 -12.82 -16.84
N SER A 145 -8.58 -13.62 -17.80
CA SER A 145 -9.42 -14.57 -18.54
C SER A 145 -9.99 -15.71 -17.66
N GLN A 146 -9.37 -15.97 -16.51
CA GLN A 146 -9.83 -16.97 -15.53
C GLN A 146 -10.83 -16.41 -14.52
N ARG A 147 -11.00 -15.09 -14.47
CA ARG A 147 -11.89 -14.39 -13.54
C ARG A 147 -13.26 -14.17 -14.17
N THR A 148 -14.24 -13.88 -13.32
CA THR A 148 -15.57 -13.50 -13.78
C THR A 148 -15.57 -12.06 -14.32
N VAL A 149 -16.51 -11.77 -15.22
CA VAL A 149 -16.74 -10.41 -15.74
C VAL A 149 -16.87 -9.38 -14.62
N ARG A 150 -17.62 -9.73 -13.56
CA ARG A 150 -17.83 -8.87 -12.39
C ARG A 150 -16.54 -8.59 -11.62
N GLU A 151 -15.65 -9.58 -11.52
CA GLU A 151 -14.36 -9.44 -10.85
C GLU A 151 -13.38 -8.58 -11.63
N ASN A 152 -13.45 -8.56 -12.96
CA ASN A 152 -12.64 -7.67 -13.81
C ASN A 152 -13.24 -6.25 -13.84
N ASP A 153 -14.56 -6.13 -13.90
CA ASP A 153 -15.29 -4.86 -13.78
C ASP A 153 -14.94 -4.14 -12.47
N ALA A 154 -14.80 -4.88 -11.37
CA ALA A 154 -14.39 -4.32 -10.09
C ALA A 154 -13.01 -3.64 -10.15
N LEU A 155 -12.07 -4.14 -10.96
CA LEU A 155 -10.74 -3.53 -11.13
C LEU A 155 -10.82 -2.20 -11.88
N VAL A 156 -11.66 -2.14 -12.91
CA VAL A 156 -11.92 -0.91 -13.68
C VAL A 156 -12.58 0.15 -12.81
N LEU A 157 -13.57 -0.24 -12.02
CA LEU A 157 -14.24 0.67 -11.08
C LEU A 157 -13.30 1.16 -9.98
N ALA A 158 -12.44 0.28 -9.45
CA ALA A 158 -11.42 0.65 -8.47
C ALA A 158 -10.37 1.63 -9.06
N SER A 159 -10.21 1.63 -10.39
CA SER A 159 -9.41 2.63 -11.11
C SER A 159 -10.11 4.00 -11.25
N GLY A 160 -11.29 4.17 -10.65
CA GLY A 160 -12.04 5.42 -10.66
C GLY A 160 -12.88 5.66 -11.92
N VAL A 161 -13.02 4.66 -12.79
CA VAL A 161 -13.90 4.73 -13.96
C VAL A 161 -15.35 4.76 -13.50
N GLN A 162 -16.14 5.69 -14.06
CA GLN A 162 -17.55 5.80 -13.71
C GLN A 162 -18.33 4.56 -14.17
N PRO A 163 -19.28 4.03 -13.37
CA PRO A 163 -20.07 2.86 -13.75
C PRO A 163 -20.74 2.99 -15.12
N ALA A 164 -21.28 4.16 -15.44
CA ALA A 164 -21.92 4.41 -16.73
C ALA A 164 -20.97 4.26 -17.93
N VAL A 165 -19.68 4.58 -17.77
CA VAL A 165 -18.66 4.41 -18.82
C VAL A 165 -18.34 2.94 -19.02
N LEU A 166 -18.21 2.18 -17.93
CA LEU A 166 -17.98 0.73 -17.98
C LEU A 166 -19.19 0.00 -18.60
N GLU A 167 -20.41 0.38 -18.22
CA GLU A 167 -21.64 -0.16 -18.81
C GLU A 167 -21.70 0.13 -20.33
N ALA A 168 -21.34 1.33 -20.74
CA ALA A 168 -21.29 1.69 -22.16
C ALA A 168 -20.21 0.90 -22.93
N ALA A 169 -19.06 0.62 -22.32
CA ALA A 169 -18.03 -0.23 -22.92
C ALA A 169 -18.52 -1.68 -23.06
N ARG A 170 -19.15 -2.25 -22.01
CA ARG A 170 -19.73 -3.59 -22.03
C ARG A 170 -20.90 -3.72 -23.02
N ALA A 171 -21.67 -2.66 -23.24
CA ALA A 171 -22.71 -2.64 -24.27
C ALA A 171 -22.16 -2.78 -25.72
N ARG A 172 -20.86 -2.52 -25.91
CA ARG A 172 -20.16 -2.62 -27.21
C ARG A 172 -19.27 -3.85 -27.31
N VAL A 173 -19.55 -4.91 -26.54
CA VAL A 173 -18.73 -6.14 -26.51
C VAL A 173 -18.54 -6.80 -27.88
N GLU A 174 -19.51 -6.68 -28.81
CA GLU A 174 -19.37 -7.20 -30.17
C GLU A 174 -18.32 -6.43 -30.99
N GLU A 175 -18.16 -5.14 -30.73
CA GLU A 175 -17.18 -4.28 -31.40
C GLU A 175 -15.82 -4.30 -30.68
N LEU A 176 -15.85 -4.44 -29.36
CA LEU A 176 -14.70 -4.32 -28.46
C LEU A 176 -14.73 -5.46 -27.40
N PRO A 177 -14.43 -6.70 -27.80
CA PRO A 177 -14.59 -7.88 -26.93
C PRO A 177 -13.69 -7.87 -25.70
N HIS A 178 -12.56 -7.17 -25.75
CA HIS A 178 -11.52 -7.15 -24.71
C HIS A 178 -11.31 -5.75 -24.11
N ALA A 179 -12.22 -4.79 -24.34
CA ALA A 179 -12.01 -3.40 -23.91
C ALA A 179 -11.73 -3.21 -22.41
N VAL A 180 -12.25 -4.09 -21.55
CA VAL A 180 -12.00 -4.03 -20.10
C VAL A 180 -10.61 -4.54 -19.77
N GLU A 181 -10.26 -5.69 -20.32
CA GLU A 181 -8.94 -6.31 -20.15
C GLU A 181 -7.84 -5.41 -20.75
N ASP A 182 -8.05 -4.90 -21.96
CA ASP A 182 -7.17 -3.94 -22.64
C ASP A 182 -6.98 -2.66 -21.82
N PHE A 183 -8.06 -2.11 -21.23
CA PHE A 183 -7.96 -0.95 -20.35
C PHE A 183 -7.07 -1.24 -19.14
N ILE A 184 -7.22 -2.40 -18.50
CA ILE A 184 -6.39 -2.78 -17.34
C ILE A 184 -4.92 -2.92 -17.77
N ILE A 185 -4.66 -3.57 -18.91
CA ILE A 185 -3.31 -3.67 -19.46
C ILE A 185 -2.72 -2.28 -19.73
N ASP A 186 -3.47 -1.37 -20.37
CA ASP A 186 -3.01 -0.01 -20.68
C ASP A 186 -2.76 0.85 -19.43
N VAL A 187 -3.50 0.61 -18.35
CA VAL A 187 -3.27 1.27 -17.06
C VAL A 187 -1.95 0.80 -16.43
N VAL A 188 -1.72 -0.52 -16.44
CA VAL A 188 -0.52 -1.13 -15.82
C VAL A 188 0.72 -0.93 -16.69
N PHE A 189 0.59 -1.05 -18.01
CA PHE A 189 1.67 -1.02 -19.00
C PHE A 189 1.31 -0.01 -20.11
N PRO A 190 1.39 1.30 -19.82
CA PRO A 190 0.98 2.31 -20.77
C PRO A 190 1.85 2.26 -22.04
N PRO A 191 1.26 2.48 -23.22
CA PRO A 191 2.02 2.52 -24.46
C PRO A 191 3.07 3.65 -24.40
N PRO A 192 4.24 3.46 -25.03
CA PRO A 192 5.28 4.47 -25.05
C PRO A 192 4.73 5.78 -25.64
N THR A 193 4.92 6.88 -24.92
CA THR A 193 4.54 8.20 -25.43
C THR A 193 5.35 8.49 -26.68
N SER A 194 4.68 8.65 -27.83
CA SER A 194 5.38 8.97 -29.08
C SER A 194 6.07 10.32 -28.94
N ASP A 195 7.41 10.30 -28.95
CA ASP A 195 8.29 11.47 -28.89
C ASP A 195 8.32 12.22 -30.24
N ASP A 196 7.17 12.28 -30.93
CA ASP A 196 7.02 13.09 -32.13
C ASP A 196 6.93 14.55 -31.68
N GLY A 197 8.05 15.26 -31.84
CA GLY A 197 8.33 16.65 -31.47
C GLY A 197 7.43 17.73 -32.09
N LYS A 198 6.12 17.52 -32.07
CA LYS A 198 5.07 18.53 -32.30
C LYS A 198 4.10 18.50 -31.14
N GLN A 199 4.61 18.82 -29.94
CA GLN A 199 3.76 19.18 -28.81
C GLN A 199 3.17 20.57 -29.05
N THR A 200 2.11 20.64 -29.87
CA THR A 200 1.07 21.66 -29.69
C THR A 200 0.24 21.24 -28.48
N GLU A 201 0.36 21.96 -27.36
CA GLU A 201 -0.56 22.03 -26.19
C GLU A 201 -1.52 20.83 -26.01
N LYS A 202 -1.00 19.60 -25.97
CA LYS A 202 -1.79 18.40 -25.71
C LYS A 202 -1.43 17.90 -24.34
N ALA A 203 -2.45 17.85 -23.48
CA ALA A 203 -2.44 17.34 -22.12
C ALA A 203 -1.34 16.31 -21.92
N TYR A 204 -0.40 16.59 -21.02
CA TYR A 204 0.45 15.56 -20.45
C TYR A 204 -0.49 14.43 -20.03
N VAL A 205 -0.43 13.29 -20.72
CA VAL A 205 -1.16 12.10 -20.30
C VAL A 205 -0.52 11.71 -18.98
N LEU A 206 -1.18 12.13 -17.90
CA LEU A 206 -0.74 11.85 -16.55
C LEU A 206 -0.72 10.33 -16.40
N ASP A 207 0.41 9.77 -15.96
CA ASP A 207 0.49 8.37 -15.59
C ASP A 207 -0.40 8.14 -14.38
N TRP A 208 -1.66 7.78 -14.65
CA TRP A 208 -2.72 7.69 -13.64
C TRP A 208 -2.33 6.72 -12.53
N LEU A 209 -1.70 5.60 -12.87
CA LEU A 209 -1.34 4.57 -11.91
C LEU A 209 -0.31 5.12 -10.92
N ILE A 210 0.77 5.72 -11.42
CA ILE A 210 1.81 6.29 -10.57
C ILE A 210 1.25 7.45 -9.76
N ALA A 211 0.48 8.35 -10.37
CA ALA A 211 -0.10 9.48 -9.65
C ALA A 211 -1.10 9.03 -8.58
N SER A 212 -1.85 7.96 -8.81
CA SER A 212 -2.79 7.40 -7.84
C SER A 212 -2.06 6.71 -6.70
N TYR A 213 -1.03 5.91 -7.02
CA TYR A 213 -0.16 5.30 -6.04
C TYR A 213 0.48 6.36 -5.14
N GLU A 214 1.14 7.36 -5.73
CA GLU A 214 1.77 8.44 -4.97
C GLU A 214 0.77 9.18 -4.11
N LYS A 215 -0.44 9.50 -4.58
CA LYS A 215 -1.47 10.14 -3.74
C LYS A 215 -1.92 9.27 -2.57
N CYS A 216 -2.03 7.96 -2.76
CA CYS A 216 -2.39 7.03 -1.69
C CYS A 216 -1.33 7.01 -0.58
N TYR A 217 -0.06 7.22 -0.91
CA TYR A 217 1.06 7.19 0.05
C TYR A 217 1.53 8.58 0.52
N GLU A 218 1.35 9.64 -0.26
CA GLU A 218 1.53 11.05 0.15
C GLU A 218 0.51 11.44 1.22
N ALA A 219 -0.73 10.93 1.14
CA ALA A 219 -1.74 11.12 2.18
C ALA A 219 -1.39 10.39 3.49
N VAL A 220 -0.45 9.43 3.45
CA VAL A 220 0.06 8.70 4.61
C VAL A 220 1.34 9.37 5.17
N ASP A 221 2.09 10.09 4.34
CA ASP A 221 3.37 10.77 4.69
C ASP A 221 3.22 12.15 5.37
N VAL A 222 2.01 12.62 5.70
CA VAL A 222 1.80 13.92 6.38
C VAL A 222 2.14 13.90 7.89
N ASP A 223 2.70 12.81 8.43
CA ASP A 223 3.11 12.79 9.85
C ASP A 223 4.43 12.03 10.15
N GLU A 224 5.36 11.90 9.20
CA GLU A 224 6.73 11.40 9.49
C GLU A 224 7.83 12.30 8.93
N GLU A 225 7.87 13.56 9.38
CA GLU A 225 9.13 14.31 9.39
C GLU A 225 10.02 13.82 10.53
N VAL A 226 11.14 13.21 10.14
CA VAL A 226 12.21 12.65 10.97
C VAL A 226 12.91 13.75 11.79
N GLU A 227 12.97 13.60 13.12
CA GLU A 227 14.08 14.13 13.91
C GLU A 227 15.01 12.97 14.27
N GLU A 228 16.17 12.94 13.61
CA GLU A 228 17.34 12.22 14.06
C GLU A 228 17.82 12.83 15.39
N GLU A 229 17.73 12.08 16.50
CA GLU A 229 18.76 12.15 17.52
C GLU A 229 19.02 10.76 18.11
N ALA A 230 20.29 10.39 18.11
CA ALA A 230 20.83 9.16 18.65
C ALA A 230 20.57 9.01 20.15
N SER A 231 20.09 7.85 20.60
CA SER A 231 20.72 7.14 21.72
C SER A 231 20.24 5.69 21.85
N SER A 232 21.18 4.84 22.22
CA SER A 232 21.05 3.42 22.48
C SER A 232 20.01 3.06 23.54
N SER A 233 19.23 2.00 23.32
CA SER A 233 19.28 0.74 24.09
C SER A 233 17.96 -0.04 24.02
N GLU A 234 18.09 -1.33 23.71
CA GLU A 234 17.21 -2.46 24.06
C GLU A 234 15.76 -2.52 23.52
N SER A 235 15.56 -3.52 22.68
CA SER A 235 14.27 -4.08 22.27
C SER A 235 13.44 -4.58 23.45
N PRO A 236 12.10 -4.62 23.31
CA PRO A 236 11.33 -5.71 23.88
C PRO A 236 10.65 -6.54 22.78
N LYS A 237 11.09 -7.79 22.70
CA LYS A 237 10.38 -8.90 22.06
C LYS A 237 8.92 -8.93 22.54
N LYS A 238 7.95 -8.97 21.63
CA LYS A 238 6.64 -9.58 21.92
C LYS A 238 6.43 -10.78 21.00
N LYS A 239 6.82 -11.94 21.54
CA LYS A 239 6.20 -13.24 21.22
C LYS A 239 4.73 -13.14 21.61
N ILE A 240 3.81 -13.50 20.72
CA ILE A 240 2.61 -14.23 21.11
C ILE A 240 2.42 -15.35 20.10
N ARG A 241 2.62 -16.58 20.59
CA ARG A 241 2.27 -17.84 19.94
C ARG A 241 1.15 -18.46 20.79
N THR A 242 0.26 -19.12 20.06
CA THR A 242 -0.59 -20.29 20.39
C THR A 242 -2.01 -20.09 20.93
N GLU A 243 -2.92 -20.65 20.11
CA GLU A 243 -4.06 -21.52 20.43
C GLU A 243 -5.49 -20.95 20.40
N ALA A 244 -6.11 -21.14 19.23
CA ALA A 244 -7.34 -21.90 19.02
C ALA A 244 -8.57 -21.52 19.86
N LYS A 245 -9.52 -20.88 19.19
CA LYS A 245 -10.89 -21.40 19.02
C LYS A 245 -11.51 -20.77 17.78
N ASP A 246 -11.97 -21.64 16.90
CA ASP A 246 -12.85 -21.33 15.79
C ASP A 246 -14.11 -20.62 16.31
N GLU A 247 -14.31 -19.39 15.84
CA GLU A 247 -15.60 -18.78 15.55
C GLU A 247 -15.25 -17.45 14.87
N GLU A 248 -15.44 -17.37 13.55
CA GLU A 248 -15.41 -16.09 12.84
C GLU A 248 -16.54 -15.22 13.40
N GLU A 249 -16.26 -14.49 14.49
CA GLU A 249 -17.19 -13.50 15.04
C GLU A 249 -17.24 -12.32 14.06
N PHE A 250 -18.21 -12.36 13.16
CA PHE A 250 -18.52 -11.24 12.28
C PHE A 250 -19.01 -10.05 13.10
N LEU A 251 -18.58 -8.84 12.73
CA LEU A 251 -19.10 -7.61 13.33
C LEU A 251 -20.59 -7.47 12.97
N THR A 252 -21.46 -7.56 13.96
CA THR A 252 -22.91 -7.42 13.85
C THR A 252 -23.40 -6.26 14.70
N ALA A 253 -24.61 -5.78 14.44
CA ALA A 253 -25.19 -4.68 15.22
C ALA A 253 -25.35 -5.02 16.72
N GLU A 254 -25.43 -6.31 17.07
CA GLU A 254 -25.62 -6.80 18.43
C GLU A 254 -24.31 -6.93 19.22
N ASN A 255 -23.17 -7.18 18.55
CA ASN A 255 -21.86 -7.32 19.20
C ASN A 255 -20.99 -6.05 19.12
N LEU A 256 -21.41 -5.04 18.34
CA LEU A 256 -20.66 -3.80 18.13
C LEU A 256 -20.27 -3.09 19.43
N ASP A 257 -21.17 -3.02 20.41
CA ASP A 257 -20.92 -2.37 21.70
C ASP A 257 -19.89 -3.12 22.56
N GLN A 258 -19.73 -4.42 22.35
CA GLN A 258 -18.68 -5.22 22.98
C GLN A 258 -17.33 -4.96 22.29
N PHE A 259 -17.30 -4.99 20.96
CA PHE A 259 -16.10 -4.70 20.17
C PHE A 259 -15.57 -3.28 20.42
N MET A 260 -16.45 -2.28 20.54
CA MET A 260 -16.05 -0.90 20.86
C MET A 260 -15.38 -0.77 22.24
N ARG A 261 -15.69 -1.64 23.20
CA ARG A 261 -15.11 -1.65 24.55
C ARG A 261 -13.85 -2.51 24.67
N GLU A 262 -13.81 -3.66 24.01
CA GLU A 262 -12.74 -4.66 24.21
C GLU A 262 -11.68 -4.62 23.11
N ARG A 263 -12.10 -4.40 21.85
CA ARG A 263 -11.23 -4.46 20.66
C ARG A 263 -11.59 -3.38 19.64
N PRO A 264 -11.50 -2.09 19.98
CA PRO A 264 -11.91 -1.00 19.09
C PRO A 264 -11.12 -0.94 17.77
N SER A 265 -9.91 -1.52 17.71
CA SER A 265 -9.11 -1.64 16.48
C SER A 265 -9.68 -2.60 15.45
N ALA A 266 -10.60 -3.50 15.84
CA ALA A 266 -11.27 -4.44 14.94
C ALA A 266 -12.58 -3.86 14.34
N VAL A 267 -13.01 -2.67 14.78
CA VAL A 267 -14.18 -1.98 14.24
C VAL A 267 -13.72 -1.05 13.10
N PRO A 268 -14.32 -1.13 11.90
CA PRO A 268 -14.07 -0.19 10.82
C PRO A 268 -14.20 1.26 11.28
N ARG A 269 -13.30 2.14 10.82
CA ARG A 269 -13.20 3.53 11.32
C ARG A 269 -14.47 4.34 11.05
N GLU A 270 -15.18 4.02 9.98
CA GLU A 270 -16.46 4.63 9.59
C GLU A 270 -17.52 4.35 10.67
N ILE A 271 -17.68 3.08 11.06
CA ILE A 271 -18.64 2.65 12.09
C ILE A 271 -18.24 3.19 13.47
N LEU A 272 -16.94 3.19 13.77
CA LEU A 272 -16.40 3.72 15.01
C LEU A 272 -16.64 5.24 15.13
N ARG A 273 -16.54 5.99 14.01
CA ARG A 273 -16.84 7.43 13.96
C ARG A 273 -18.32 7.75 14.16
N GLU A 274 -19.21 6.92 13.63
CA GLU A 274 -20.66 7.08 13.77
C GLU A 274 -21.16 6.76 15.19
N ARG A 275 -20.52 5.80 15.87
CA ARG A 275 -20.97 5.30 17.18
C ARG A 275 -20.23 5.86 18.38
N ARG A 276 -19.04 6.45 18.20
CA ARG A 276 -18.28 7.05 19.32
C ARG A 276 -19.03 8.22 19.96
N ARG A 277 -18.88 8.39 21.27
CA ARG A 277 -19.41 9.53 22.02
C ARG A 277 -18.72 10.81 21.58
N SER A 278 -19.46 11.90 21.36
CA SER A 278 -18.92 13.22 21.02
C SER A 278 -17.81 13.69 21.96
N LEU A 279 -16.81 14.41 21.43
CA LEU A 279 -15.76 15.05 22.23
C LEU A 279 -16.28 16.12 23.20
N GLN A 280 -17.50 16.62 22.99
CA GLN A 280 -18.18 17.55 23.89
C GLN A 280 -18.95 16.84 25.02
N ASP A 281 -19.09 15.51 24.98
CA ASP A 281 -19.81 14.75 26.01
C ASP A 281 -19.00 14.68 27.32
N PRO A 282 -19.50 15.23 28.44
CA PRO A 282 -18.78 15.18 29.72
C PRO A 282 -18.59 13.77 30.29
N ALA A 283 -19.37 12.79 29.83
CA ALA A 283 -19.25 11.39 30.25
C ALA A 283 -18.22 10.59 29.44
N ILE A 284 -17.52 11.21 28.48
CA ILE A 284 -16.51 10.53 27.67
C ILE A 284 -15.33 10.06 28.52
N THR A 285 -14.93 8.81 28.32
CA THR A 285 -13.88 8.18 29.12
C THR A 285 -12.51 8.34 28.48
N GLY A 286 -11.45 8.23 29.29
CA GLY A 286 -10.07 8.25 28.79
C GLY A 286 -9.77 7.09 27.83
N PHE A 287 -10.45 5.96 28.02
CA PHE A 287 -10.35 4.81 27.12
C PHE A 287 -10.90 5.15 25.72
N GLU A 288 -12.09 5.77 25.65
CA GLU A 288 -12.71 6.18 24.39
C GLU A 288 -11.85 7.25 23.69
N LEU A 289 -11.36 8.26 24.41
CA LEU A 289 -10.46 9.28 23.84
C LEU A 289 -9.16 8.67 23.30
N GLN A 290 -8.60 7.67 23.99
CA GLN A 290 -7.34 7.05 23.57
C GLN A 290 -7.51 6.13 22.36
N ASN A 291 -8.65 5.46 22.22
CA ASN A 291 -8.83 4.38 21.25
C ASN A 291 -9.83 4.68 20.12
N HIS A 292 -10.78 5.60 20.32
CA HIS A 292 -11.82 5.94 19.33
C HIS A 292 -11.55 7.25 18.57
N TYR A 293 -10.51 7.97 18.99
CA TYR A 293 -10.14 9.26 18.42
C TYR A 293 -8.70 9.27 17.94
N THR A 294 -8.47 9.94 16.81
CA THR A 294 -7.12 10.21 16.31
C THR A 294 -6.47 11.34 17.12
N ALA A 295 -5.13 11.42 17.11
CA ALA A 295 -4.44 12.51 17.79
C ALA A 295 -4.83 13.89 17.24
N ASN A 296 -5.08 13.97 15.93
CA ASN A 296 -5.46 15.20 15.23
C ASN A 296 -6.86 15.66 15.66
N GLU A 297 -7.85 14.77 15.72
CA GLU A 297 -9.20 15.11 16.21
C GLU A 297 -9.19 15.65 17.66
N LEU A 298 -8.38 15.04 18.55
CA LEU A 298 -8.23 15.53 19.92
C LEU A 298 -7.49 16.87 19.98
N MET A 299 -6.48 17.06 19.12
CA MET A 299 -5.72 18.30 19.04
C MET A 299 -6.57 19.46 18.49
N ASP A 300 -7.41 19.21 17.50
CA ASP A 300 -8.30 20.23 16.93
C ASP A 300 -9.33 20.69 17.96
N TYR A 301 -9.89 19.76 18.73
CA TYR A 301 -10.76 20.07 19.86
C TYR A 301 -10.03 20.89 20.95
N VAL A 302 -8.81 20.49 21.32
CA VAL A 302 -7.99 21.19 22.33
C VAL A 302 -7.61 22.61 21.86
N LYS A 303 -7.30 22.80 20.57
CA LYS A 303 -7.00 24.12 20.00
C LYS A 303 -8.23 25.02 19.91
N GLY A 304 -9.37 24.45 19.48
CA GLY A 304 -10.63 25.18 19.28
C GLY A 304 -11.31 25.56 20.60
N GLU A 305 -11.53 24.58 21.47
CA GLU A 305 -12.37 24.72 22.67
C GLU A 305 -11.55 25.06 23.92
N LEU A 306 -10.33 24.53 24.05
CA LEU A 306 -9.47 24.77 25.23
C LEU A 306 -8.44 25.90 25.01
N GLY A 307 -8.33 26.41 23.78
CA GLY A 307 -7.45 27.52 23.43
C GLY A 307 -5.95 27.21 23.50
N GLU A 308 -5.56 25.93 23.62
CA GLU A 308 -4.16 25.52 23.74
C GLU A 308 -3.50 25.44 22.36
N ARG A 309 -2.52 26.33 22.13
CA ARG A 309 -1.88 26.50 20.81
C ARG A 309 -0.61 25.65 20.63
N ARG A 310 -0.14 25.00 21.69
CA ARG A 310 1.06 24.14 21.65
C ARG A 310 0.73 22.78 21.04
N ARG A 311 1.66 22.20 20.27
CA ARG A 311 1.53 20.82 19.78
C ARG A 311 1.69 19.87 20.98
N LEU A 312 0.66 19.09 21.28
CA LEU A 312 0.65 18.16 22.41
C LEU A 312 0.60 16.72 21.90
N LYS A 313 1.32 15.83 22.59
CA LYS A 313 1.21 14.38 22.37
C LYS A 313 -0.21 13.91 22.73
N LYS A 314 -0.73 12.90 22.03
CA LYS A 314 -2.10 12.35 22.20
C LYS A 314 -2.53 12.19 23.67
N ALA A 315 -1.66 11.58 24.50
CA ALA A 315 -1.94 11.37 25.92
C ALA A 315 -2.16 12.68 26.72
N ASN A 316 -1.48 13.76 26.36
CA ASN A 316 -1.67 15.07 26.97
C ASN A 316 -3.00 15.71 26.53
N CYS A 317 -3.43 15.51 25.28
CA CYS A 317 -4.73 15.94 24.79
C CYS A 317 -5.86 15.22 25.53
N VAL A 318 -5.76 13.90 25.66
CA VAL A 318 -6.71 13.09 26.45
C VAL A 318 -6.82 13.62 27.87
N ARG A 319 -5.69 13.89 28.54
CA ARG A 319 -5.68 14.44 29.90
C ARG A 319 -6.33 15.82 30.00
N LEU A 320 -6.11 16.70 29.02
CA LEU A 320 -6.71 18.04 29.00
C LEU A 320 -8.22 17.99 28.76
N ILE A 321 -8.68 17.14 27.83
CA ILE A 321 -10.10 16.95 27.54
C ILE A 321 -10.83 16.37 28.75
N LEU A 322 -10.26 15.36 29.41
CA LEU A 322 -10.83 14.82 30.66
C LEU A 322 -10.86 15.87 31.79
N LYS A 323 -9.82 16.72 31.89
CA LYS A 323 -9.79 17.81 32.88
C LYS A 323 -10.80 18.91 32.58
N HIS A 324 -11.09 19.17 31.31
CA HIS A 324 -12.13 20.11 30.90
C HIS A 324 -13.53 19.60 31.27
N HIS A 325 -13.77 18.31 31.07
CA HIS A 325 -15.07 17.67 31.34
C HIS A 325 -15.31 17.31 32.80
N CYS A 326 -14.24 17.19 33.58
CA CYS A 326 -14.30 17.09 35.04
C CYS A 326 -13.72 18.36 35.67
N PRO A 327 -14.47 19.48 35.72
CA PRO A 327 -14.11 20.58 36.59
C PRO A 327 -14.17 20.04 38.02
N ALA A 328 -13.02 20.06 38.69
CA ALA A 328 -12.96 19.74 40.11
C ALA A 328 -14.06 20.51 40.83
N THR A 329 -14.89 19.77 41.54
CA THR A 329 -15.83 20.25 42.55
C THR A 329 -15.14 21.35 43.35
N THR A 330 -15.63 22.59 43.24
CA THR A 330 -15.38 23.63 44.24
C THR A 330 -16.02 23.15 45.54
N ALA A 331 -15.31 22.29 46.26
CA ALA A 331 -15.51 22.07 47.67
C ALA A 331 -14.80 23.20 48.41
N THR A 332 -15.62 24.05 49.00
CA THR A 332 -15.38 24.94 50.13
C THR A 332 -14.11 24.59 50.92
N MET A 333 -13.06 25.40 50.79
CA MET A 333 -12.05 25.54 51.83
C MET A 333 -12.51 26.66 52.79
N PRO A 334 -12.65 26.40 54.10
CA PRO A 334 -12.67 27.47 55.08
C PRO A 334 -11.30 28.16 55.10
N LYS A 335 -11.33 29.49 55.12
CA LYS A 335 -10.22 30.36 55.44
C LYS A 335 -9.72 30.08 56.86
N GLU A 336 -8.41 30.09 57.03
CA GLU A 336 -7.67 30.64 58.17
C GLU A 336 -6.23 30.84 57.62
N GLU A 337 -5.92 32.06 57.16
CA GLU A 337 -5.20 33.12 57.91
C GLU A 337 -3.72 32.76 58.08
N GLU A 338 -2.85 33.45 57.31
CA GLU A 338 -1.89 34.45 57.82
C GLU A 338 -0.66 33.73 58.41
N GLU A 339 0.59 34.02 58.09
CA GLU A 339 1.24 35.31 57.93
C GLU A 339 2.74 35.03 57.66
N TYR A 340 3.47 36.05 57.18
CA TYR A 340 4.93 36.15 57.03
C TYR A 340 5.64 35.22 56.03
N SER A 341 6.57 35.64 55.16
CA SER A 341 7.09 36.95 54.77
C SER A 341 8.06 36.72 53.61
N LEU A 342 8.02 37.58 52.60
CA LEU A 342 9.16 37.83 51.69
C LEU A 342 9.76 39.18 52.09
N PRO A 343 11.06 39.43 51.86
CA PRO A 343 11.38 40.10 50.61
C PRO A 343 12.72 39.73 49.95
N ARG A 344 12.62 39.49 48.64
CA ARG A 344 13.34 40.14 47.52
C ARG A 344 14.73 40.80 47.74
N ARG A 345 15.64 40.36 46.84
CA ARG A 345 16.70 41.09 46.08
C ARG A 345 17.96 41.51 46.85
N LEU A 346 19.14 41.19 46.31
CA LEU A 346 19.90 42.04 45.40
C LEU A 346 21.22 41.38 44.98
N HIS A 347 21.61 41.67 43.76
CA HIS A 347 22.91 41.42 43.15
C HIS A 347 23.88 42.51 43.66
N GLU A 348 25.09 42.15 44.10
CA GLU A 348 26.35 42.86 43.81
C GLU A 348 27.56 42.15 44.47
N ARG A 349 28.64 41.96 43.68
CA ARG A 349 30.10 42.12 43.95
C ARG A 349 30.62 41.83 45.37
N GLU A 350 31.76 41.18 45.62
CA GLU A 350 33.08 41.25 44.99
C GLU A 350 34.02 40.24 45.71
N MET A 351 34.95 39.65 44.96
CA MET A 351 36.33 39.27 45.31
C MET A 351 36.78 39.03 46.78
N GLY A 352 37.32 37.83 47.02
CA GLY A 352 38.69 37.65 47.54
C GLY A 352 38.93 37.61 49.05
N ALA A 353 39.12 36.41 49.60
CA ALA A 353 40.27 35.96 50.41
C ALA A 353 40.02 34.54 50.95
#